data_AF-A0A952HVU1-F1
#
_entry.id   AF-A0A952HVU1-F1
#
_cell.length_a   1.000
_cell.length_b   1.000
_cell.length_c   1.000
_cell.angle_alpha   90.00
_cell.angle_beta   90.00
_cell.angle_gamma   90.00
#
_symmetry.space_group_name_H-M   'P 1'
#
loop_
_entity.id
_entity.type
_entity.pdbx_description
1 polymer ?
#
loop_
_entity_poly.entity_id
_entity_poly.type
_entity_poly.pdbx_seq_one_letter_code
_entity_poly.pdbx_strand_id
1 'polypeptide(L)'
;MIENFEQFLNSYGYFAVFIGTFLEGEFALLVAGFFIKHGFLAPLPTLIFSILGALVHELIYFFLGRWKGRYFLLGNKYTKRK
;
A
#
# COMPACT_ATOMS: atom_id res chain seq x y z
N MET A 1 -10.61 -14.78 -24.22
CA MET A 1 -10.93 -14.43 -22.82
C MET A 1 -9.68 -14.33 -21.95
N ILE A 2 -8.74 -15.29 -22.04
CA ILE A 2 -7.45 -15.27 -21.31
C ILE A 2 -6.55 -14.11 -21.75
N GLU A 3 -6.52 -13.77 -23.04
CA GLU A 3 -5.72 -12.64 -23.57
C GLU A 3 -6.05 -11.29 -22.93
N ASN A 4 -7.32 -11.02 -22.62
CA ASN A 4 -7.73 -9.77 -21.97
C ASN A 4 -7.23 -9.69 -20.52
N PHE A 5 -7.16 -10.82 -19.82
CA PHE A 5 -6.70 -10.87 -18.45
C PHE A 5 -5.19 -10.64 -18.35
N GLU A 6 -4.42 -11.26 -19.25
CA GLU A 6 -2.97 -11.03 -19.33
C GLU A 6 -2.65 -9.58 -19.73
N GLN A 7 -3.39 -8.98 -20.67
CA GLN A 7 -3.23 -7.56 -21.01
C GLN A 7 -3.57 -6.63 -19.84
N PHE A 8 -4.62 -6.95 -19.08
CA PHE A 8 -4.98 -6.20 -17.88
C PHE A 8 -3.88 -6.28 -16.82
N LEU A 9 -3.34 -7.48 -16.56
CA LEU A 9 -2.23 -7.66 -15.61
C LEU A 9 -0.94 -6.99 -16.08
N ASN A 10 -0.63 -7.04 -17.37
CA ASN A 10 0.52 -6.31 -17.92
C ASN A 10 0.39 -4.80 -17.76
N SER A 11 -0.84 -4.28 -17.85
CA SER A 11 -1.10 -2.84 -17.80
C SER A 11 -1.28 -2.31 -16.37
N TYR A 12 -1.86 -3.11 -15.47
CA TYR A 12 -2.28 -2.66 -14.14
C TYR A 12 -1.71 -3.49 -12.98
N GLY A 13 -1.02 -4.60 -13.23
CA GLY A 13 -0.56 -5.51 -12.19
C GLY A 13 0.33 -4.84 -11.14
N TYR A 14 1.29 -4.02 -11.56
CA TYR A 14 2.15 -3.28 -10.63
C TYR A 14 1.41 -2.16 -9.87
N PHE A 15 0.41 -1.54 -10.51
CA PHE A 15 -0.44 -0.55 -9.84
C PHE A 15 -1.34 -1.22 -8.81
N ALA A 16 -1.86 -2.41 -9.10
CA ALA A 16 -2.62 -3.23 -8.16
C ALA A 16 -1.76 -3.65 -6.96
N VAL A 17 -0.48 -3.98 -7.18
CA VAL A 17 0.47 -4.23 -6.09
C VAL A 17 0.62 -2.99 -5.21
N PHE A 18 0.84 -1.81 -5.79
CA PHE A 18 0.97 -0.57 -5.03
C PHE A 18 -0.28 -0.25 -4.20
N ILE A 19 -1.46 -0.32 -4.80
CA ILE A 19 -2.72 -0.08 -4.08
C ILE A 19 -2.95 -1.16 -3.02
N GLY A 20 -2.63 -2.41 -3.33
CA GLY A 20 -2.71 -3.52 -2.40
C GLY A 20 -1.84 -3.29 -1.17
N THR A 21 -0.54 -3.03 -1.35
CA THR A 21 0.38 -2.81 -0.22
C THR A 21 0.12 -1.49 0.52
N PHE A 22 -0.47 -0.51 -0.16
CA PHE A 22 -0.96 0.70 0.48
C PHE A 22 -2.12 0.43 1.45
N LEU A 23 -3.01 -0.54 1.17
CA LEU A 23 -4.13 -0.86 2.05
C LEU A 23 -3.78 -1.92 3.09
N GLU A 24 -3.14 -3.00 2.66
CA GLU A 24 -2.82 -4.17 3.48
C GLU A 24 -1.52 -4.82 2.96
N GLY A 25 -0.43 -4.63 3.70
CA GLY A 25 0.93 -4.98 3.24
C GLY A 25 1.16 -6.48 3.11
N GLU A 26 0.91 -7.24 4.18
CA GLU A 26 1.24 -8.66 4.28
C GLU A 26 0.41 -9.49 3.29
N PHE A 27 -0.90 -9.25 3.23
CA PHE A 27 -1.81 -9.95 2.34
C PHE A 27 -1.49 -9.64 0.86
N ALA A 28 -1.29 -8.36 0.52
CA ALA A 28 -0.95 -7.99 -0.85
C ALA A 28 0.37 -8.59 -1.33
N LEU A 29 1.39 -8.68 -0.45
CA LEU A 29 2.66 -9.32 -0.78
C LEU A 29 2.53 -10.83 -1.02
N LEU A 30 1.69 -11.53 -0.26
CA LEU A 30 1.41 -12.96 -0.49
C LEU A 30 0.77 -13.17 -1.87
N VAL A 31 -0.22 -12.35 -2.21
CA VAL A 31 -0.90 -12.39 -3.52
C VAL A 31 0.07 -12.03 -4.65
N ALA A 32 0.89 -10.99 -4.48
CA ALA A 32 1.90 -10.61 -5.46
C ALA A 32 2.94 -11.73 -5.67
N GLY A 33 3.36 -12.41 -4.61
CA GLY A 33 4.24 -13.58 -4.67
C GLY A 33 3.65 -14.73 -5.48
N PHE A 34 2.34 -14.98 -5.35
CA PHE A 34 1.63 -15.95 -6.19
C PHE A 34 1.72 -15.57 -7.68
N PHE A 35 1.47 -14.30 -8.03
CA PHE A 35 1.55 -13.83 -9.41
C PHE A 35 2.97 -13.83 -9.97
N ILE A 36 3.99 -13.52 -9.16
CA ILE A 36 5.40 -13.66 -9.55
C ILE A 36 5.72 -15.12 -9.88
N LYS A 37 5.30 -16.06 -9.02
CA LYS A 37 5.55 -17.50 -9.24
C LYS A 37 4.96 -18.01 -10.56
N HIS A 38 3.83 -17.45 -11.00
CA HIS A 38 3.17 -17.82 -12.25
C HIS A 38 3.65 -17.00 -13.47
N GLY A 39 4.63 -16.10 -13.30
CA GLY A 39 5.21 -15.33 -14.40
C GLY A 39 4.40 -14.11 -14.84
N PHE A 40 3.34 -13.74 -14.10
CA PHE A 40 2.52 -12.56 -14.41
C PHE A 40 3.16 -11.24 -13.98
N LEU A 41 4.07 -11.29 -13.00
CA LEU A 41 4.78 -10.11 -12.47
C LEU A 41 6.27 -10.42 -12.34
N ALA A 42 7.11 -9.42 -12.62
CA ALA A 42 8.53 -9.52 -12.34
C ALA A 42 8.83 -9.16 -10.86
N PRO A 43 9.77 -9.85 -10.18
CA PRO A 43 10.06 -9.62 -8.76
C PRO A 43 10.51 -8.19 -8.45
N LEU A 44 11.41 -7.64 -9.26
CA LEU A 44 12.04 -6.34 -9.02
C LEU A 44 11.05 -5.16 -9.07
N PRO A 45 10.25 -4.98 -10.14
CA PRO A 45 9.24 -3.92 -10.15
C PRO A 45 8.18 -4.15 -9.08
N THR A 46 7.75 -5.40 -8.83
CA THR A 46 6.80 -5.71 -7.76
C THR A 46 7.31 -5.23 -6.39
N LEU A 47 8.59 -5.46 -6.08
CA LEU A 47 9.22 -4.98 -4.85
C LEU A 47 9.20 -3.44 -4.77
N ILE A 48 9.56 -2.74 -5.86
CA ILE A 48 9.57 -1.28 -5.90
C ILE A 48 8.17 -0.71 -5.65
N PHE A 49 7.15 -1.20 -6.36
CA PHE A 49 5.77 -0.75 -6.19
C PHE A 49 5.22 -1.09 -4.81
N SER A 50 5.61 -2.24 -4.25
CA SER A 50 5.24 -2.66 -2.89
C SER A 50 5.77 -1.68 -1.83
N ILE A 51 7.06 -1.35 -1.92
CA ILE A 51 7.74 -0.38 -1.02
C ILE A 51 7.08 0.99 -1.15
N LEU A 52 6.83 1.46 -2.37
CA LEU A 52 6.17 2.74 -2.59
C LEU A 52 4.78 2.77 -1.96
N GLY A 53 3.98 1.71 -2.09
CA GLY A 53 2.65 1.64 -1.47
C GLY A 53 2.71 1.76 0.06
N ALA A 54 3.61 1.00 0.69
CA ALA A 54 3.81 1.04 2.14
C ALA A 54 4.31 2.42 2.63
N LEU A 55 5.32 2.98 1.96
CA LEU A 55 5.87 4.30 2.31
C LEU A 55 4.83 5.41 2.17
N VAL A 56 4.06 5.41 1.08
CA VAL A 56 3.05 6.45 0.86
C VAL A 56 1.97 6.40 1.94
N HIS A 57 1.53 5.21 2.35
CA HIS A 57 0.60 5.05 3.48
C HIS A 57 1.19 5.67 4.75
N GLU A 58 2.39 5.26 5.17
CA GLU A 58 3.02 5.76 6.39
C GLU A 58 3.17 7.29 6.38
N LEU A 59 3.60 7.86 5.25
CA LEU A 59 3.73 9.31 5.10
C LEU A 59 2.37 10.00 5.26
N ILE A 60 1.30 9.48 4.67
CA ILE A 60 -0.05 10.04 4.83
C ILE A 60 -0.47 10.06 6.29
N TYR A 61 -0.32 8.96 7.03
CA TYR A 61 -0.68 8.91 8.45
C TYR A 61 0.22 9.81 9.31
N PHE A 62 1.51 9.89 9.00
CA PHE A 62 2.43 10.81 9.66
C PHE A 62 2.01 12.26 9.48
N PHE A 63 1.74 12.70 8.25
CA PHE A 63 1.31 14.07 7.97
C PHE A 63 -0.07 14.38 8.55
N LEU A 64 -1.01 13.43 8.50
CA LEU A 64 -2.31 13.54 9.14
C LEU A 64 -2.17 13.79 10.66
N GLY A 65 -1.33 13.01 11.32
CA GLY A 65 -0.97 13.17 12.73
C GLY A 65 -0.27 14.50 13.02
N ARG A 66 0.65 14.93 12.15
CA ARG A 66 1.40 16.20 12.32
C ARG A 66 0.49 17.43 12.26
N TRP A 67 -0.47 17.46 11.32
CA TRP A 67 -1.34 18.62 11.14
C TRP A 67 -2.53 18.65 12.09
N LYS A 68 -3.21 17.51 12.27
CA LYS A 68 -4.46 17.45 13.06
C LYS A 68 -4.29 16.80 14.43
N GLY A 69 -3.15 16.15 14.70
CA GLY A 69 -2.93 15.44 15.96
C GLY A 69 -2.98 16.35 17.18
N ARG A 70 -2.39 17.56 17.12
CA ARG A 70 -2.48 18.52 18.25
C ARG A 70 -3.93 18.91 18.56
N TYR A 71 -4.72 19.22 17.54
CA TYR A 71 -6.15 19.55 17.72
C TYR A 71 -6.91 18.39 18.37
N PHE A 72 -6.69 17.17 17.87
CA PHE A 72 -7.32 15.96 18.40
C PHE A 72 -6.91 15.66 19.86
N LEU A 73 -5.61 15.75 20.16
CA LEU A 73 -5.07 15.50 21.51
C LEU A 73 -5.52 16.54 22.54
N LEU A 74 -5.63 17.81 22.16
CA LEU A 74 -6.07 18.89 23.05
C LEU A 74 -7.57 18.92 23.29
N GLY A 75 -8.37 18.40 22.35
CA GLY A 75 -9.81 18.21 22.50
C GLY A 75 -10.18 17.05 23.44
N ASN A 76 -9.26 16.11 23.66
CA ASN A 76 -9.48 14.97 24.53
C ASN A 76 -9.09 15.27 25.99
N LYS A 77 -10.05 15.12 26.92
CA LYS A 77 -9.87 15.38 28.36
C LYS A 77 -8.83 14.45 29.02
N TYR A 78 -8.59 13.26 28.47
CA TYR A 78 -7.67 12.27 29.02
C TYR A 78 -6.20 12.49 28.64
N THR A 79 -5.93 13.24 27.57
CA THR A 79 -4.56 13.56 27.10
C THR A 79 -4.01 14.87 27.64
N LYS A 80 -4.83 15.67 28.33
CA LYS A 80 -4.34 16.79 29.14
C LYS A 80 -3.66 16.23 30.39
N ARG A 81 -2.37 15.89 30.29
CA ARG A 81 -1.55 15.71 31.49
C ARG A 81 -1.65 16.99 32.32
N LYS A 82 -2.02 16.83 33.60
CA LYS A 82 -1.86 17.85 34.64
C LYS A 82 -0.39 18.24 34.75
#